data_AF-A0A1W2ESY7-F1
#
_entry.id   AF-A0A1W2ESY7-F1
#
_cell.length_a   1.000
_cell.length_b   1.000
_cell.length_c   1.000
_cell.angle_alpha   90.00
_cell.angle_beta   90.00
_cell.angle_gamma   90.00
#
_symmetry.space_group_name_H-M   'P 1'
#
loop_
_entity.id
_entity.type
_entity.pdbx_description
1 polymer ?
#
loop_
_entity_poly.entity_id
_entity_poly.type
_entity_poly.pdbx_seq_one_letter_code
_entity_poly.pdbx_strand_id
1 'polypeptide(L)' 'MEITINQQLHQLKDTCSVEQMLSIVLSGEAKGIAVAINQTIVSKSDWSGHLLKEGDQVMLIKATQGG' A
#
# COMPACT_ATOMS: atom_id res chain seq x y z
N MET A 1 6.61 -10.15 8.13
CA MET A 1 6.03 -10.69 6.88
C MET A 1 6.63 -10.02 5.66
N GLU A 2 6.79 -10.79 4.59
CA GLU A 2 7.31 -10.31 3.31
C GLU A 2 6.19 -9.99 2.34
N ILE A 3 6.23 -8.80 1.72
CA ILE A 3 5.28 -8.39 0.66
C ILE A 3 6.02 -7.71 -0.48
N THR A 4 5.36 -7.60 -1.64
CA THR A 4 5.89 -6.83 -2.78
C THR A 4 5.16 -5.50 -2.88
N ILE A 5 5.89 -4.39 -2.99
CA ILE A 5 5.34 -3.05 -3.18
C ILE A 5 5.97 -2.45 -4.43
N ASN A 6 5.17 -2.11 -5.45
CA ASN A 6 5.67 -1.60 -6.73
C ASN A 6 6.82 -2.44 -7.34
N GLN A 7 6.69 -3.77 -7.29
CA GLN A 7 7.69 -4.74 -7.76
C GLN A 7 8.99 -4.81 -6.94
N GLN A 8 9.03 -4.17 -5.77
CA GLN A 8 10.14 -4.26 -4.81
C GLN A 8 9.73 -5.06 -3.59
N LEU A 9 10.63 -5.89 -3.08
CA LEU A 9 10.38 -6.72 -1.89
C LEU A 9 10.56 -5.89 -0.62
N HIS A 10 9.58 -5.98 0.29
CA HIS A 10 9.60 -5.29 1.57
C HIS A 10 9.32 -6.25 2.72
N GLN A 11 10.12 -6.14 3.78
CA GLN A 11 9.87 -6.80 5.05
C GLN A 11 9.15 -5.85 6.00
N LEU A 12 7.94 -6.23 6.41
CA LEU A 12 7.08 -5.47 7.32
C LEU A 12 6.81 -6.28 8.60
N LYS A 13 6.28 -5.60 9.63
CA LYS A 13 5.75 -6.29 10.83
C LYS A 13 4.58 -7.21 10.44
N ASP A 14 4.43 -8.33 11.16
CA ASP A 14 3.51 -9.42 10.80
C ASP A 14 2.02 -9.03 10.74
N THR A 15 1.63 -7.96 11.43
CA THR A 15 0.29 -7.36 11.31
C THR A 15 0.44 -5.88 11.06
N CYS A 16 0.20 -5.47 9.81
CA CYS A 16 0.31 -4.10 9.36
C CYS A 16 -0.90 -3.77 8.49
N SER A 17 -1.58 -2.66 8.77
CA SER A 17 -2.63 -2.16 7.88
C SER A 17 -2.04 -1.47 6.65
N VAL A 18 -2.85 -1.25 5.62
CA VAL A 18 -2.45 -0.45 4.46
C VAL A 18 -1.98 0.94 4.89
N GLU A 19 -2.67 1.58 5.83
CA GLU A 19 -2.29 2.90 6.35
C GLU A 19 -0.91 2.90 7.04
N GLN A 20 -0.64 1.87 7.86
CA GLN A 20 0.65 1.72 8.52
C GLN A 20 1.77 1.42 7.53
N MET A 21 1.52 0.58 6.52
CA MET A 21 2.48 0.32 5.45
C MET A 21 2.80 1.59 4.67
N LEU A 22 1.78 2.39 4.32
CA LEU A 22 1.98 3.67 3.63
C LEU A 22 2.86 4.62 4.45
N SER A 23 2.68 4.67 5.77
CA SER A 23 3.50 5.50 6.68
C SER A 23 4.97 5.07 6.74
N ILE A 24 5.26 3.79 6.47
CA ILE A 24 6.63 3.24 6.44
C ILE A 24 7.28 3.52 5.08
N VAL A 25 6.53 3.33 3.99
CA VAL A 25 7.05 3.38 2.62
C VAL A 25 7.09 4.81 2.08
N LEU A 26 6.12 5.63 2.45
CA LEU A 26 6.03 7.03 2.07
C LEU A 26 6.42 7.86 3.30
N SER A 27 7.54 8.57 3.21
CA SER A 27 8.01 9.48 4.26
C SER A 27 7.14 10.75 4.44
N GLY A 28 5.82 10.68 4.17
CA GLY A 28 4.90 11.81 4.14
C GLY A 28 3.45 11.44 3.77
N GLU A 29 2.66 12.43 3.34
CA GLU A 29 1.22 12.25 3.06
C GLU A 29 0.95 11.35 1.84
N ALA A 30 0.08 10.35 2.02
CA ALA A 30 -0.46 9.50 0.95
C ALA A 30 -1.50 10.22 0.05
N LYS A 31 -1.31 11.53 -0.17
CA LYS A 31 -2.25 12.36 -0.93
C LYS A 31 -2.11 12.08 -2.43
N GLY A 32 -3.24 11.83 -3.09
CA GLY A 32 -3.27 11.54 -4.53
C GLY A 32 -2.72 10.15 -4.89
N ILE A 33 -2.73 9.22 -3.93
CA ILE A 33 -2.31 7.83 -4.15
C ILE A 33 -3.54 6.93 -4.02
N ALA A 34 -3.69 6.01 -4.97
CA ALA A 34 -4.54 4.84 -4.86
C ALA A 34 -3.68 3.61 -4.54
N VAL A 35 -4.24 2.68 -3.77
CA VAL A 35 -3.56 1.43 -3.40
C VAL A 35 -4.32 0.28 -4.04
N ALA A 36 -3.62 -0.57 -4.78
CA ALA A 36 -4.13 -1.87 -5.21
C ALA A 36 -3.40 -2.97 -4.45
N ILE A 37 -4.13 -4.00 -4.02
CA ILE A 37 -3.58 -5.22 -3.42
C ILE A 37 -4.06 -6.39 -4.28
N ASN A 38 -3.14 -7.18 -4.80
CA ASN A 38 -3.43 -8.31 -5.68
C ASN A 38 -4.38 -7.92 -6.82
N GLN A 39 -4.07 -6.80 -7.50
CA GLN A 39 -4.86 -6.21 -8.60
C GLN A 39 -6.25 -5.67 -8.22
N THR A 40 -6.58 -5.61 -6.93
CA THR A 40 -7.86 -5.06 -6.42
C THR A 40 -7.63 -3.74 -5.72
N ILE A 41 -8.38 -2.69 -6.10
CA ILE A 41 -8.29 -1.38 -5.44
C ILE A 41 -8.86 -1.45 -4.03
N VAL A 42 -8.09 -0.94 -3.06
CA VAL A 42 -8.55 -0.77 -1.67
C VAL A 42 -8.92 0.69 -1.45
N SER A 43 -10.19 0.92 -1.13
CA SER A 43 -10.72 2.25 -0.84
C SER A 43 -9.99 2.89 0.34
N LYS A 44 -9.77 4.20 0.27
CA LYS A 44 -9.08 4.96 1.32
C LYS A 44 -9.75 4.82 2.70
N SER A 45 -11.08 4.71 2.74
CA SER A 45 -11.84 4.45 3.97
C SER A 45 -11.44 3.17 4.68
N ASP A 46 -10.92 2.20 3.93
CA ASP A 46 -10.68 0.84 4.41
C ASP A 46 -9.20 0.65 4.78
N TRP A 47 -8.33 1.61 4.50
CA TRP A 47 -6.87 1.46 4.68
C TRP A 47 -6.45 1.17 6.12
N SER A 48 -7.15 1.74 7.10
CA SER A 48 -6.84 1.53 8.52
C SER A 48 -7.25 0.14 9.00
N GLY A 49 -8.31 -0.44 8.41
CA GLY A 49 -8.85 -1.76 8.77
C GLY A 49 -8.39 -2.91 7.86
N HIS A 50 -7.87 -2.62 6.67
CA HIS A 50 -7.38 -3.63 5.74
C HIS A 50 -5.97 -4.08 6.14
N LEU A 51 -5.88 -5.28 6.71
CA LEU A 51 -4.60 -5.89 7.10
C LEU A 51 -3.95 -6.57 5.90
N LEU A 52 -2.68 -6.25 5.69
CA LEU A 52 -1.83 -6.92 4.71
C LEU A 52 -1.47 -8.33 5.19
N LYS A 53 -1.25 -9.21 4.23
CA LYS A 53 -0.82 -10.60 4.46
C LYS A 53 0.51 -10.85 3.78
N GLU A 54 1.22 -11.84 4.30
CA GLU A 54 2.44 -12.32 3.66
C GLU A 54 2.19 -12.73 2.20
N GLY A 55 3.06 -12.29 1.30
CA GLY A 55 2.98 -12.53 -0.13
C GLY A 55 2.10 -11.55 -0.90
N ASP A 56 1.43 -10.59 -0.25
CA ASP A 56 0.60 -9.62 -0.94
C ASP A 56 1.41 -8.79 -1.95
N GLN A 57 0.78 -8.53 -3.10
CA GLN A 57 1.31 -7.64 -4.14
C GLN A 57 0.61 -6.30 -4.08
N VAL A 58 1.30 -5.31 -3.56
CA VAL A 58 0.82 -3.94 -3.41
C VAL A 58 1.33 -3.08 -4.57
N MET A 59 0.42 -2.32 -5.17
CA MET A 59 0.74 -1.29 -6.16
C MET A 59 0.28 0.07 -5.64
N LEU A 60 1.22 0.99 -5.49
CA LEU A 60 0.97 2.39 -5.17
C LEU A 60 0.86 3.17 -6.48
N ILE A 61 -0.34 3.63 -6.78
CA ILE A 61 -0.68 4.33 -8.02
C ILE A 61 -0.81 5.81 -7.69
N LYS A 62 0.16 6.61 -8.11
CA LYS A 62 0.09 8.06 -7.97
C LYS A 62 -0.69 8.64 -9.13
N ALA A 63 -1.65 9.54 -8.85
CA ALA A 63 -2.28 10.33 -9.89
C ALA A 63 -1.20 11.11 -10.64
N THR A 64 -0.98 10.77 -11.90
CA THR A 64 -0.22 11.62 -12.81
C THR A 64 -1.15 12.73 -13.24
N GLN A 65 -0.76 13.99 -12.99
CA GLN A 65 -1.46 15.11 -13.60
C GLN A 65 -1.15 15.07 -15.10
N GLY A 66 -2.07 14.51 -15.89
CA GLY A 66 -2.08 14.66 -17.33
C GLY A 66 -2.45 16.10 -17.68
N GLY A 67 -1.79 16.68 -18.69
CA GLY A 67 -1.86 18.11 -19.06
C GLY A 67 -3.24 18.61 -19.48
#